data_AF-A0A1A8TU05-F1
#
_entry.id   AF-A0A1A8TU05-F1
#
_cell.length_a   1.000
_cell.length_b   1.000
_cell.length_c   1.000
_cell.angle_alpha   90.00
_cell.angle_beta   90.00
_cell.angle_gamma   90.00
#
_symmetry.space_group_name_H-M   'P 1'
#
loop_
_entity.id
_entity.type
_entity.pdbx_description
1 polymer ?
#
loop_
_entity_poly.entity_id
_entity_poly.type
_entity_poly.pdbx_seq_one_letter_code
_entity_poly.pdbx_strand_id
1 'polypeptide(L)'
;MPDGLPFELSDYLEWVDMTGRIIREDKRGVINASLLPILQRLNISSENWLCIATEFGARTGAVVGAEQSIVHYCDSNKLNRKPRSRHNRLLA
;
A
#
# COMPACT_ATOMS: atom_id res chain seq x y z
N MET A 1 -1.71 -5.95 21.05
CA MET A 1 -0.89 -5.23 20.05
C MET A 1 -0.22 -4.06 20.78
N PRO A 2 1.00 -3.65 20.41
CA PRO A 2 1.60 -2.46 20.98
C PRO A 2 0.76 -1.22 20.62
N ASP A 3 0.74 -0.23 21.52
CA ASP A 3 0.10 1.06 21.27
C ASP A 3 0.96 1.86 20.28
N GLY A 4 0.65 1.75 18.99
CA GLY A 4 1.34 2.48 17.93
C GLY A 4 1.57 1.66 16.66
N LEU A 5 2.26 2.28 15.70
CA LEU A 5 2.67 1.60 14.47
C LEU A 5 3.79 0.59 14.77
N PRO A 6 3.79 -0.60 14.13
CA PRO A 6 4.77 -1.65 14.40
C PRO A 6 6.11 -1.39 13.68
N PHE A 7 6.59 -0.15 13.67
CA PHE A 7 7.83 0.27 13.02
C PHE A 7 8.35 1.58 13.60
N GLU A 8 9.67 1.79 13.51
CA GLU A 8 10.31 3.04 13.94
C GLU A 8 10.15 4.14 12.89
N LEU A 9 10.24 5.42 13.30
CA LEU A 9 10.16 6.55 12.37
C LEU A 9 11.31 6.55 11.36
N SER A 10 12.51 6.16 11.80
CA SER A 10 13.69 5.94 10.96
C SER A 10 13.40 4.96 9.83
N ASP A 11 12.84 3.79 10.14
CA ASP A 11 12.46 2.76 9.17
C ASP A 11 11.52 3.34 8.10
N TYR A 12 10.54 4.16 8.54
CA TYR A 12 9.58 4.78 7.64
C TYR A 12 10.23 5.79 6.70
N LEU A 13 11.10 6.67 7.21
CA LEU A 13 11.75 7.71 6.40
C LEU A 13 12.73 7.10 5.39
N GLU A 14 13.49 6.08 5.78
CA GLU A 14 14.37 5.35 4.88
C GLU A 14 13.57 4.70 3.74
N TRP A 15 12.45 4.05 4.09
CA TRP A 15 11.57 3.43 3.11
C TRP A 15 10.93 4.44 2.13
N VAL A 16 10.54 5.62 2.62
CA VAL A 16 10.02 6.71 1.77
C VAL A 16 11.09 7.25 0.82
N ASP A 17 12.31 7.53 1.32
CA ASP A 17 13.42 8.02 0.49
C ASP A 17 13.75 7.04 -0.63
N MET A 18 13.85 5.75 -0.30
CA MET A 18 14.08 4.71 -1.31
C MET A 18 12.97 4.63 -2.34
N THR A 19 11.70 4.65 -1.89
CA THR A 19 10.55 4.59 -2.79
C THR A 19 10.58 5.77 -3.76
N GLY A 20 10.88 6.98 -3.26
CA GLY A 20 11.03 8.18 -4.10
C GLY A 20 12.17 8.08 -5.12
N ARG A 21 13.32 7.50 -4.74
CA ARG A 21 14.46 7.29 -5.65
C ARG A 21 14.15 6.33 -6.80
N ILE A 22 13.29 5.34 -6.57
CA ILE A 22 12.92 4.30 -7.56
C ILE A 22 11.89 4.82 -8.57
N ILE A 23 10.97 5.68 -8.13
CA ILE A 23 9.91 6.25 -8.98
C ILE A 23 10.48 7.23 -10.01
N ARG A 24 11.63 7.86 -9.74
CA ARG A 24 12.27 8.80 -10.65
C ARG A 24 12.58 8.16 -12.01
N GLU A 25 12.07 8.76 -13.08
CA GLU A 25 12.11 8.19 -14.43
C GLU A 25 13.54 7.91 -14.95
N ASP A 26 14.54 8.65 -14.45
CA ASP A 26 15.95 8.48 -14.80
C ASP A 26 16.65 7.32 -14.06
N LYS A 27 15.97 6.65 -13.12
CA LYS A 27 16.53 5.60 -12.25
C LYS A 27 15.53 4.47 -11.94
N ARG A 28 14.88 3.90 -12.96
CA ARG A 28 14.09 2.67 -12.77
C ARG A 28 14.98 1.57 -12.17
N GLY A 29 14.76 1.25 -10.90
CA GLY A 29 15.65 0.40 -10.12
C GLY A 29 14.91 -0.56 -9.19
N VAL A 30 15.39 -1.79 -9.15
CA VAL A 30 15.02 -2.87 -8.24
C VAL A 30 15.18 -2.39 -6.78
N ILE A 31 14.19 -2.68 -5.93
CA ILE A 31 14.35 -2.47 -4.48
C ILE A 31 15.46 -3.40 -4.01
N ASN A 32 16.58 -2.85 -3.53
CA ASN A 32 17.67 -3.68 -3.02
C ASN A 32 17.13 -4.55 -1.87
N ALA A 33 17.33 -5.86 -1.98
CA ALA A 33 16.83 -6.82 -1.01
C ALA A 33 17.34 -6.57 0.42
N SER A 34 18.49 -5.92 0.57
CA SER A 34 19.05 -5.53 1.87
C SER A 34 18.26 -4.42 2.57
N LEU A 35 17.46 -3.66 1.83
CA LEU A 35 16.65 -2.54 2.33
C LEU A 35 15.19 -2.95 2.61
N LEU A 36 14.89 -4.26 2.57
CA LEU A 36 13.56 -4.83 2.75
C LEU A 36 13.16 -5.27 4.18
N PRO A 37 13.86 -5.00 5.31
CA PRO A 37 13.40 -5.49 6.61
C PRO A 37 11.93 -5.14 6.89
N ILE A 38 11.48 -3.94 6.52
CA ILE A 38 10.08 -3.52 6.68
C ILE A 38 9.12 -4.27 5.73
N LEU A 39 9.49 -4.48 4.47
CA LEU A 39 8.67 -5.20 3.49
C LEU A 39 8.59 -6.70 3.81
N GLN A 40 9.68 -7.29 4.33
CA GLN A 40 9.69 -8.65 4.87
C GLN A 40 8.80 -8.76 6.11
N ARG A 41 8.87 -7.78 7.03
CA ARG A 41 8.03 -7.75 8.25
C ARG A 41 6.55 -7.58 7.91
N LEU A 42 6.23 -6.82 6.86
CA LEU A 42 4.87 -6.63 6.36
C LEU A 42 4.40 -7.73 5.40
N ASN A 43 5.29 -8.66 5.02
CA ASN A 43 5.04 -9.71 4.02
C ASN A 43 4.54 -9.16 2.66
N ILE A 44 5.19 -8.11 2.15
CA ILE A 44 4.88 -7.46 0.87
C ILE A 44 6.10 -7.61 -0.06
N SER A 45 5.90 -8.12 -1.28
CA SER A 45 7.00 -8.20 -2.26
C SER A 45 7.40 -6.82 -2.80
N SER A 46 8.63 -6.69 -3.27
CA SER A 46 9.15 -5.45 -3.84
C SER A 46 8.35 -4.97 -5.05
N GLU A 47 7.94 -5.90 -5.92
CA GLU A 47 7.15 -5.63 -7.11
C GLU A 47 5.76 -5.15 -6.74
N ASN A 48 5.16 -5.78 -5.72
CA ASN A 48 3.84 -5.40 -5.24
C ASN A 48 3.89 -4.01 -4.56
N TRP A 49 4.94 -3.75 -3.78
CA TRP A 49 5.18 -2.43 -3.19
C TRP A 49 5.32 -1.34 -4.25
N LEU A 50 6.12 -1.58 -5.29
CA LEU A 50 6.30 -0.60 -6.38
C LEU A 50 4.98 -0.32 -7.10
N CYS A 51 4.20 -1.35 -7.38
CA CYS A 51 2.86 -1.23 -7.97
C CYS A 51 1.93 -0.40 -7.07
N ILE A 52 1.92 -0.64 -5.76
CA ILE A 52 1.17 0.18 -4.81
C ILE A 52 1.66 1.62 -4.85
N ALA A 53 2.96 1.86 -4.67
CA ALA A 53 3.52 3.20 -4.54
C ALA A 53 3.30 4.09 -5.79
N THR A 54 3.15 3.49 -6.97
CA THR A 54 3.02 4.22 -8.25
C THR A 54 1.61 4.19 -8.83
N GLU A 55 0.87 3.11 -8.62
CA GLU A 55 -0.39 2.85 -9.32
C GLU A 55 -1.59 2.73 -8.36
N PHE A 56 -1.43 2.98 -7.05
CA PHE A 56 -2.53 2.85 -6.08
C PHE A 56 -3.80 3.57 -6.52
N GLY A 57 -3.72 4.86 -6.87
CA GLY A 57 -4.90 5.64 -7.27
C GLY A 57 -5.54 5.15 -8.58
N ALA A 58 -4.73 4.64 -9.51
CA ALA A 58 -5.22 4.13 -10.79
C ALA A 58 -5.84 2.72 -10.67
N ARG A 59 -5.33 1.92 -9.72
CA ARG A 59 -5.77 0.53 -9.50
C ARG A 59 -6.81 0.38 -8.42
N THR A 60 -7.05 1.39 -7.59
CA THR A 60 -8.07 1.32 -6.53
C THR A 60 -9.30 2.14 -6.86
N GLY A 61 -10.41 1.78 -6.23
CA GLY A 61 -11.66 2.53 -6.33
C GLY A 61 -11.74 3.65 -5.29
N ALA A 62 -12.91 4.31 -5.25
CA ALA A 62 -13.17 5.41 -4.31
C ALA A 62 -13.03 5.03 -2.82
N VAL A 63 -13.07 3.73 -2.48
CA VAL A 63 -12.93 3.23 -1.11
C VAL A 63 -12.03 2.00 -1.12
N VAL A 64 -11.07 1.95 -0.20
CA VAL A 64 -10.11 0.86 -0.01
C VAL A 64 -10.02 0.50 1.47
N GLY A 65 -10.00 -0.80 1.79
CA GLY A 65 -9.94 -1.27 3.16
C GLY A 65 -10.36 -2.74 3.27
N ALA A 66 -10.46 -3.24 4.50
CA ALA A 66 -11.02 -4.56 4.76
C ALA A 66 -12.49 -4.60 4.32
N GLU A 67 -12.94 -5.73 3.78
CA GLU A 67 -14.29 -5.88 3.23
C GLU A 67 -15.37 -5.45 4.23
N GLN A 68 -15.27 -5.93 5.46
CA GLN A 68 -16.15 -5.56 6.57
C GLN A 68 -16.15 -4.05 6.87
N SER A 69 -15.00 -3.39 6.80
CA SER A 69 -14.87 -1.95 6.99
C SER A 69 -15.50 -1.17 5.84
N ILE A 70 -15.35 -1.65 4.61
CA ILE A 70 -15.99 -1.05 3.43
C ILE A 70 -17.51 -1.18 3.52
N VAL A 71 -18.03 -2.35 3.91
CA VAL A 71 -19.46 -2.56 4.09
C VAL A 71 -20.02 -1.61 5.15
N HIS A 72 -19.40 -1.57 6.33
CA HIS A 72 -19.81 -0.67 7.40
C HIS A 72 -19.76 0.81 6.98
N TYR A 73 -18.71 1.22 6.25
CA TYR A 73 -18.59 2.56 5.70
C TYR A 73 -19.72 2.88 4.71
N CYS A 74 -20.05 1.96 3.80
CA CYS A 74 -21.13 2.15 2.83
C CYS A 74 -22.49 2.32 3.51
N ASP A 75 -22.78 1.51 4.53
CA ASP A 75 -24.02 1.56 5.29
C ASP A 75 -24.16 2.89 6.06
N SER A 76 -23.08 3.29 6.75
CA SER A 76 -23.03 4.53 7.52
C SER A 76 -23.19 5.78 6.65
N ASN A 77 -22.69 5.74 5.42
CA ASN A 77 -22.72 6.87 4.48
C ASN A 77 -23.87 6.80 3.46
N LYS A 78 -24.82 5.87 3.62
CA LYS A 78 -25.99 5.68 2.73
C LYS A 78 -25.61 5.59 1.25
N LEU A 79 -24.48 4.94 0.96
CA LEU A 79 -24.01 4.78 -0.41
C LEU A 79 -24.87 3.74 -1.14
N ASN A 80 -25.73 4.19 -2.05
CA ASN A 80 -26.66 3.35 -2.82
C ASN A 80 -26.01 2.33 -3.77
N ARG A 81 -24.67 2.38 -3.94
CA ARG A 81 -23.92 1.43 -4.78
C ARG A 81 -22.70 0.92 -4.02
N LYS A 82 -22.60 -0.40 -3.84
CA LYS A 82 -21.36 -1.02 -3.41
C LYS A 82 -20.27 -0.70 -4.45
N PRO A 83 -19.09 -0.20 -4.06
CA PRO A 83 -18.00 0.05 -4.99
C PRO A 83 -17.67 -1.23 -5.76
N ARG A 84 -17.44 -1.11 -7.07
CA ARG A 84 -17.16 -2.26 -7.93
C ARG A 84 -15.91 -2.99 -7.44
N SER A 85 -16.08 -4.22 -6.96
CA SER A 85 -15.00 -5.15 -6.59
C SER A 85 -14.24 -5.72 -7.81
N ARG A 86 -14.07 -4.93 -8.87
CA ARG A 86 -13.39 -5.35 -10.11
C ARG A 86 -11.90 -5.00 -10.14
N HIS A 87 -11.36 -4.53 -9.02
CA HIS A 87 -10.01 -3.99 -8.98
C HIS A 87 -9.07 -4.97 -8.28
N ASN A 88 -7.95 -5.25 -8.95
CA ASN A 88 -6.94 -6.22 -8.56
C ASN A 88 -6.57 -6.08 -7.08
N ARG A 89 -6.50 -7.21 -6.36
CA ARG A 89 -5.89 -7.26 -5.03
C ARG A 89 -4.47 -6.71 -5.16
N LEU A 90 -4.27 -5.46 -4.72
CA LEU A 90 -2.95 -4.86 -4.58
C LEU A 90 -2.17 -5.49 -3.42
N LEU A 91 -2.79 -6.39 -2.65
CA LEU A 91 -2.16 -7.14 -1.57
C LEU A 91 -2.68 -8.57 -1.72
N ALA A 92 -1.87 -9.43 -2.34
CA ALA A 92 -2.06 -10.88 -2.36
C ALA A 92 -1.11 -11.53 -1.35
#